data_AF-K1ZVQ6-F1
#
_entry.id   AF-K1ZVQ6-F1
#
_cell.length_a   1.000
_cell.length_b   1.000
_cell.length_c   1.000
_cell.angle_alpha   90.00
_cell.angle_beta   90.00
_cell.angle_gamma   90.00
#
_symmetry.space_group_name_H-M   'P 1'
#
loop_
_entity.id
_entity.type
_entity.pdbx_description
1 polymer ?
#
loop_
_entity_poly.entity_id
_entity_poly.type
_entity_poly.pdbx_seq_one_letter_code
_entity_poly.pdbx_strand_id
1 'polypeptide(L)'
;MCTDGECKATPIEPKSCYSGPAETENRGECKSGTQICGRNCAGEILPGAEICDGKDNDCDGQIDEGVKNACGRCGAVAAEVCDGRDNNCDGQIDEGVKNACGSCGNVPVEVCDGRDNNCDGQIDEEVKNACGSCGSVPAEVCDGRDNNCDGQIDEGVKNACGRCGAVPAEVCDGADNDCDGQIDEGINCRPRPECPASCD
;
A
#
# COMPACT_ATOMS: atom_id res chain seq x y z
N MET A 1 -41.23 -64.37 17.75
CA MET A 1 -42.22 -63.29 17.86
C MET A 1 -42.30 -62.91 19.34
N CYS A 2 -42.13 -61.64 19.68
CA CYS A 2 -42.24 -61.18 21.08
C CYS A 2 -43.74 -61.09 21.42
N THR A 3 -44.23 -61.98 22.28
CA THR A 3 -45.56 -61.85 22.87
C THR A 3 -45.39 -61.79 24.39
N ASP A 4 -45.87 -60.70 24.98
CA ASP A 4 -45.92 -60.45 26.43
C ASP A 4 -44.57 -60.19 27.12
N GLY A 5 -43.69 -59.39 26.54
CA GLY A 5 -42.46 -58.92 27.22
C GLY A 5 -41.41 -60.00 27.50
N GLU A 6 -41.66 -61.25 27.13
CA GLU A 6 -40.76 -62.38 27.31
C GLU A 6 -40.21 -62.87 25.96
N CYS A 7 -38.88 -63.03 25.89
CA CYS A 7 -38.16 -63.59 24.74
C CYS A 7 -38.51 -65.08 24.56
N LYS A 8 -39.58 -65.40 23.82
CA LYS A 8 -40.04 -66.79 23.58
C LYS A 8 -39.30 -67.54 22.45
N ALA A 9 -38.26 -66.96 21.85
CA ALA A 9 -37.48 -67.62 20.80
C ALA A 9 -36.27 -68.35 21.41
N THR A 10 -36.25 -69.68 21.32
CA THR A 10 -35.09 -70.52 21.64
C THR A 10 -34.67 -71.30 20.39
N PRO A 11 -33.47 -71.07 19.83
CA PRO A 11 -32.44 -70.15 20.29
C PRO A 11 -32.87 -68.68 20.18
N ILE A 12 -32.36 -67.84 21.09
CA ILE A 12 -32.49 -66.39 20.97
C ILE A 12 -31.52 -65.98 19.85
N GLU A 13 -32.00 -65.95 18.61
CA GLU A 13 -31.18 -65.55 17.48
C GLU A 13 -31.08 -64.02 17.43
N PRO A 14 -29.86 -63.44 17.52
CA PRO A 14 -29.65 -62.02 17.30
C PRO A 14 -30.04 -61.64 15.86
N LYS A 15 -30.76 -60.54 15.70
CA LYS A 15 -31.08 -59.97 14.38
C LYS A 15 -30.37 -58.65 14.17
N SER A 16 -29.90 -58.40 12.95
CA SER A 16 -29.47 -57.05 12.54
C SER A 16 -30.63 -56.09 12.68
N CYS A 17 -30.34 -54.88 13.14
CA CYS A 17 -31.30 -53.81 13.29
C CYS A 17 -30.62 -52.47 13.01
N TYR A 18 -31.41 -51.50 12.60
CA TYR A 18 -30.98 -50.12 12.43
C TYR A 18 -32.22 -49.24 12.56
N SER A 19 -32.20 -48.29 13.49
CA SER A 19 -33.36 -47.44 13.77
C SER A 19 -33.32 -46.09 13.03
N GLY A 20 -32.22 -45.79 12.34
CA GLY A 20 -32.07 -44.59 11.51
C GLY A 20 -32.69 -44.73 10.11
N PRO A 21 -32.59 -43.67 9.28
CA PRO A 21 -33.07 -43.71 7.89
C PRO A 21 -32.32 -44.79 7.08
N ALA A 22 -33.03 -45.67 6.37
CA ALA A 22 -32.42 -46.82 5.69
C ALA A 22 -31.23 -46.45 4.76
N GLU A 23 -31.28 -45.29 4.10
CA GLU A 23 -30.22 -44.79 3.19
C GLU A 23 -28.90 -44.45 3.90
N THR A 24 -28.90 -44.34 5.23
CA THR A 24 -27.72 -44.03 6.05
C THR A 24 -27.09 -45.30 6.65
N GLU A 25 -27.74 -46.46 6.49
CA GLU A 25 -27.26 -47.71 7.09
C GLU A 25 -25.91 -48.14 6.48
N ASN A 26 -24.91 -48.34 7.33
CA ASN A 26 -23.54 -48.73 6.95
C ASN A 26 -22.83 -47.74 6.01
N ARG A 27 -23.19 -46.45 6.09
CA ARG A 27 -22.50 -45.35 5.42
C ARG A 27 -21.75 -44.51 6.44
N GLY A 28 -20.54 -44.05 6.08
CA GLY A 28 -19.73 -43.25 6.99
C GLY A 28 -19.48 -43.95 8.33
N GLU A 29 -19.78 -43.25 9.43
CA GLU A 29 -19.69 -43.80 10.79
C GLU A 29 -20.91 -44.62 11.22
N CYS A 30 -22.03 -44.53 10.49
CA CYS A 30 -23.27 -45.23 10.84
C CYS A 30 -23.14 -46.73 10.68
N LYS A 31 -23.67 -47.46 11.67
CA LYS A 31 -23.56 -48.92 11.74
C LYS A 31 -24.85 -49.53 12.24
N SER A 32 -25.23 -50.64 11.64
CA SER A 32 -26.29 -51.48 12.18
C SER A 32 -25.87 -52.14 13.49
N GLY A 33 -26.84 -52.29 14.39
CA GLY A 33 -26.66 -52.94 15.67
C GLY A 33 -27.24 -54.35 15.66
N THR A 34 -27.28 -54.94 16.85
CA THR A 34 -27.90 -56.24 17.09
C THR A 34 -29.06 -56.11 18.06
N GLN A 35 -30.23 -56.61 17.66
CA GLN A 35 -31.43 -56.63 18.50
C GLN A 35 -31.72 -58.05 18.97
N ILE A 36 -31.99 -58.16 20.27
CA ILE A 36 -32.60 -59.33 20.90
C ILE A 36 -34.01 -58.94 21.31
N CYS A 37 -34.98 -59.80 21.01
CA CYS A 37 -36.42 -59.55 21.15
C CYS A 37 -36.81 -58.68 22.37
N GLY A 38 -37.45 -57.53 22.09
CA GLY A 38 -37.94 -56.58 23.09
C GLY A 38 -36.90 -55.57 23.62
N ARG A 39 -35.64 -55.65 23.18
CA ARG A 39 -34.58 -54.67 23.54
C ARG A 39 -34.36 -53.67 22.41
N ASN A 40 -33.74 -52.53 22.75
CA ASN A 40 -33.26 -51.57 21.76
C ASN A 40 -32.15 -52.18 20.90
N CYS A 41 -31.93 -51.62 19.72
CA CYS A 41 -30.86 -52.04 18.83
C CYS A 41 -29.50 -51.73 19.47
N ALA A 42 -28.80 -52.75 19.95
CA ALA A 42 -27.57 -52.54 20.71
C ALA A 42 -26.38 -52.38 19.76
N GLY A 43 -25.57 -51.35 19.99
CA GLY A 43 -24.36 -51.09 19.21
C GLY A 43 -24.60 -50.42 17.85
N GLU A 44 -25.82 -49.96 17.57
CA GLU A 44 -26.04 -49.11 16.39
C GLU A 44 -25.36 -47.74 16.55
N ILE A 45 -24.91 -47.19 15.44
CA ILE A 45 -24.45 -45.79 15.34
C ILE A 45 -25.39 -45.12 14.34
N LEU A 46 -26.14 -44.13 14.82
CA LEU A 46 -27.11 -43.38 14.03
C LEU A 46 -26.47 -42.09 13.50
N PRO A 47 -27.07 -41.46 12.47
CA PRO A 47 -26.67 -40.16 11.95
C PRO A 47 -26.57 -39.12 13.07
N GLY A 48 -25.41 -38.50 13.18
CA GLY A 48 -25.11 -37.37 14.04
C GLY A 48 -25.11 -36.05 13.27
N ALA A 49 -24.71 -34.98 13.95
CA ALA A 49 -24.35 -33.75 13.26
C ALA A 49 -22.92 -33.87 12.75
N GLU A 50 -22.66 -33.33 11.56
CA GLU A 50 -21.30 -33.17 11.05
C GLU A 50 -20.43 -32.39 12.03
N ILE A 51 -19.21 -32.89 12.19
CA ILE A 51 -18.11 -32.21 12.86
C ILE A 51 -16.90 -32.43 11.98
N CYS A 52 -15.96 -31.48 11.96
CA CYS A 52 -14.77 -31.72 11.18
C CYS A 52 -13.81 -32.67 11.88
N ASP A 53 -13.96 -33.95 11.61
CA ASP A 53 -13.08 -35.02 12.07
C ASP A 53 -12.59 -35.93 10.93
N GLY A 54 -12.92 -35.60 9.69
CA GLY A 54 -12.53 -36.35 8.50
C GLY A 54 -13.43 -37.56 8.23
N LYS A 55 -14.62 -37.59 8.82
CA LYS A 55 -15.59 -38.67 8.70
C LYS A 55 -16.95 -38.12 8.24
N ASP A 56 -17.83 -39.07 7.93
CA ASP A 56 -19.22 -38.84 7.50
C ASP A 56 -20.10 -39.23 8.68
N ASN A 57 -20.46 -38.24 9.49
CA ASN A 57 -21.07 -38.42 10.81
C ASN A 57 -22.59 -38.42 10.73
N ASP A 58 -23.16 -37.73 9.75
CA ASP A 58 -24.57 -37.74 9.42
C ASP A 58 -24.95 -38.81 8.38
N CYS A 59 -23.94 -39.47 7.80
CA CYS A 59 -24.07 -40.64 6.95
C CYS A 59 -24.82 -40.33 5.64
N ASP A 60 -24.69 -39.10 5.13
CA ASP A 60 -25.21 -38.64 3.84
C ASP A 60 -24.28 -38.96 2.65
N GLY A 61 -23.07 -39.46 2.94
CA GLY A 61 -22.05 -39.88 1.98
C GLY A 61 -21.07 -38.80 1.56
N GLN A 62 -21.16 -37.62 2.16
CA GLN A 62 -20.18 -36.55 2.10
C GLN A 62 -19.40 -36.55 3.42
N ILE A 63 -18.20 -35.97 3.40
CA ILE A 63 -17.32 -35.92 4.56
C ILE A 63 -17.16 -34.47 4.96
N ASP A 64 -17.44 -34.16 6.22
CA ASP A 64 -17.35 -32.84 6.84
C ASP A 64 -18.07 -31.74 6.02
N GLU A 65 -19.22 -32.03 5.41
CA GLU A 65 -20.02 -31.04 4.70
C GLU A 65 -20.74 -30.08 5.67
N GLY A 66 -20.99 -28.86 5.23
CA GLY A 66 -21.56 -27.81 6.08
C GLY A 66 -20.65 -27.28 7.20
N VAL A 67 -19.52 -27.94 7.50
CA VAL A 67 -18.56 -27.54 8.54
C VAL A 67 -17.21 -27.05 8.01
N LYS A 68 -17.01 -27.11 6.68
CA LYS A 68 -15.85 -26.52 5.99
C LYS A 68 -16.01 -25.00 5.80
N ASN A 69 -14.90 -24.29 5.88
CA ASN A 69 -14.80 -22.87 5.59
C ASN A 69 -14.75 -22.58 4.07
N ALA A 70 -14.61 -21.30 3.70
CA ALA A 70 -14.54 -20.86 2.30
C ALA A 70 -13.40 -21.54 1.50
N CYS A 71 -12.32 -21.93 2.18
CA CYS A 71 -11.21 -22.68 1.59
C CYS A 71 -11.47 -24.19 1.44
N GLY A 72 -12.66 -24.68 1.79
CA GLY A 72 -12.97 -26.12 1.80
C GLY A 72 -12.20 -26.89 2.88
N ARG A 73 -11.73 -26.20 3.92
CA ARG A 73 -10.96 -26.78 5.04
C ARG A 73 -11.69 -26.53 6.35
N CYS A 74 -11.26 -27.20 7.39
CA CYS A 74 -11.87 -27.04 8.69
C CYS A 74 -11.23 -25.93 9.51
N GLY A 75 -12.04 -25.34 10.39
CA GLY A 75 -11.65 -24.20 11.21
C GLY A 75 -11.86 -22.85 10.51
N ALA A 76 -11.47 -21.77 11.18
CA ALA A 76 -11.56 -20.43 10.61
C ALA A 76 -10.67 -20.30 9.36
N VAL A 77 -11.05 -19.38 8.47
CA VAL A 77 -10.17 -18.96 7.38
C VAL A 77 -8.95 -18.25 7.96
N ALA A 78 -7.79 -18.38 7.30
CA ALA A 78 -6.60 -17.65 7.70
C ALA A 78 -6.78 -16.17 7.34
N ALA A 79 -6.18 -15.27 8.11
CA ALA A 79 -6.07 -13.88 7.70
C ALA A 79 -5.08 -13.76 6.54
N GLU A 80 -5.30 -12.77 5.67
CA GLU A 80 -4.35 -12.46 4.60
C GLU A 80 -2.98 -12.11 5.17
N VAL A 81 -1.96 -12.66 4.51
CA VAL A 81 -0.58 -12.25 4.65
C VAL A 81 -0.04 -11.99 3.25
N CYS A 82 0.95 -11.11 3.13
CA CYS A 82 1.56 -10.94 1.82
C CYS A 82 2.51 -12.09 1.48
N ASP A 83 1.95 -13.15 0.89
CA ASP A 83 2.70 -14.30 0.37
C ASP A 83 2.30 -14.69 -1.07
N GLY A 84 1.44 -13.89 -1.71
CA GLY A 84 0.95 -14.11 -3.07
C GLY A 84 -0.11 -15.20 -3.17
N ARG A 85 -0.77 -15.54 -2.06
CA ARG A 85 -1.84 -16.53 -2.00
C ARG A 85 -3.10 -15.88 -1.42
N ASP A 86 -4.24 -16.40 -1.85
CA ASP A 86 -5.54 -16.12 -1.25
C ASP A 86 -5.67 -16.97 0.03
N ASN A 87 -5.35 -16.41 1.19
CA ASN A 87 -5.32 -17.15 2.46
C ASN A 87 -6.72 -17.34 3.04
N ASN A 88 -7.63 -16.42 2.75
CA ASN A 88 -9.00 -16.44 3.25
C ASN A 88 -10.02 -17.03 2.27
N CYS A 89 -9.58 -17.30 1.03
CA CYS A 89 -10.35 -17.88 -0.07
C CYS A 89 -11.56 -17.04 -0.51
N ASP A 90 -11.43 -15.71 -0.50
CA ASP A 90 -12.45 -14.78 -0.97
C ASP A 90 -12.36 -14.46 -2.49
N GLY A 91 -11.32 -14.97 -3.16
CA GLY A 91 -11.05 -14.77 -4.58
C GLY A 91 -10.11 -13.60 -4.89
N GLN A 92 -9.61 -12.90 -3.88
CA GLN A 92 -8.60 -11.86 -3.97
C GLN A 92 -7.27 -12.35 -3.39
N ILE A 93 -6.17 -11.69 -3.76
CA ILE A 93 -4.82 -12.08 -3.33
C ILE A 93 -4.20 -10.91 -2.59
N ASP A 94 -3.74 -11.16 -1.36
CA ASP A 94 -3.12 -10.22 -0.43
C ASP A 94 -3.94 -8.90 -0.26
N GLU A 95 -5.27 -8.96 -0.28
CA GLU A 95 -6.11 -7.80 -0.03
C GLU A 95 -6.04 -7.35 1.43
N GLY A 96 -6.17 -6.04 1.65
CA GLY A 96 -6.04 -5.45 2.99
C GLY A 96 -4.61 -5.43 3.57
N VAL A 97 -3.64 -6.12 2.95
CA VAL A 97 -2.23 -6.13 3.37
C VAL A 97 -1.27 -5.44 2.38
N LYS A 98 -1.74 -5.10 1.18
CA LYS A 98 -1.02 -4.25 0.22
C LYS A 98 -0.97 -2.79 0.68
N ASN A 99 0.13 -2.11 0.33
CA ASN A 99 0.31 -0.68 0.55
C ASN A 99 -0.38 0.15 -0.55
N ALA A 100 -0.23 1.48 -0.50
CA ALA A 100 -0.83 2.41 -1.45
C ALA A 100 -0.47 2.10 -2.92
N CYS A 101 0.72 1.56 -3.17
CA CYS A 101 1.18 1.12 -4.50
C CYS A 101 0.64 -0.25 -4.93
N GLY A 102 -0.25 -0.88 -4.16
CA GLY A 102 -0.75 -2.22 -4.43
C GLY A 102 0.32 -3.32 -4.29
N SER A 103 1.47 -2.99 -3.71
CA SER A 103 2.58 -3.89 -3.44
C SER A 103 2.68 -4.17 -1.95
N CYS A 104 3.48 -5.15 -1.57
CA CYS A 104 3.62 -5.50 -0.17
C CYS A 104 4.76 -4.76 0.52
N GLY A 105 4.62 -4.61 1.84
CA GLY A 105 5.57 -3.91 2.68
C GLY A 105 5.34 -2.41 2.68
N ASN A 106 6.36 -1.65 3.08
CA ASN A 106 6.24 -0.20 3.18
C ASN A 106 6.13 0.42 1.78
N VAL A 107 5.45 1.56 1.73
CA VAL A 107 5.45 2.43 0.57
C VAL A 107 6.91 2.89 0.31
N PRO A 108 7.41 2.80 -0.94
CA PRO A 108 8.73 3.33 -1.27
C PRO A 108 8.84 4.83 -0.96
N VAL A 109 10.04 5.29 -0.65
CA VAL A 109 10.31 6.74 -0.50
C VAL A 109 10.39 7.35 -1.88
N GLU A 110 9.92 8.59 -2.02
CA GLU A 110 10.10 9.36 -3.25
C GLU A 110 11.55 9.54 -3.63
N VAL A 111 11.79 9.45 -4.94
CA VAL A 111 13.04 9.83 -5.57
C VAL A 111 12.73 10.66 -6.78
N CYS A 112 13.65 11.56 -7.16
CA CYS A 112 13.43 12.27 -8.41
C CYS A 112 13.80 11.41 -9.62
N ASP A 113 12.84 10.65 -10.10
CA ASP A 113 12.95 9.84 -11.33
C ASP A 113 11.78 10.07 -12.31
N GLY A 114 10.92 11.05 -12.01
CA GLY A 114 9.74 11.39 -12.82
C GLY A 114 8.59 10.40 -12.64
N ARG A 115 8.60 9.61 -11.56
CA ARG A 115 7.55 8.66 -11.19
C ARG A 115 6.99 9.04 -9.83
N ASP A 116 5.84 8.46 -9.55
CA ASP A 116 5.18 8.48 -8.24
C ASP A 116 5.61 7.18 -7.53
N ASN A 117 6.69 7.23 -6.75
CA ASN A 117 7.26 6.03 -6.14
C ASN A 117 6.46 5.57 -4.91
N ASN A 118 5.79 6.50 -4.24
CA ASN A 118 5.04 6.32 -3.02
C ASN A 118 3.52 6.17 -3.27
N CYS A 119 3.09 6.38 -4.51
CA CYS A 119 1.72 6.23 -4.99
C CYS A 119 0.72 7.13 -4.27
N ASP A 120 1.12 8.35 -3.90
CA ASP A 120 0.26 9.36 -3.29
C ASP A 120 -0.50 10.23 -4.32
N GLY A 121 -0.19 10.06 -5.61
CA GLY A 121 -0.79 10.79 -6.73
C GLY A 121 -0.02 12.04 -7.17
N GLN A 122 1.13 12.32 -6.55
CA GLN A 122 2.04 13.38 -6.95
C GLN A 122 3.32 12.76 -7.54
N ILE A 123 4.06 13.56 -8.30
CA ILE A 123 5.30 13.12 -8.95
C ILE A 123 6.43 13.95 -8.38
N ASP A 124 7.47 13.27 -7.89
CA ASP A 124 8.69 13.84 -7.32
C ASP A 124 8.40 14.93 -6.25
N GLU A 125 7.35 14.77 -5.43
CA GLU A 125 7.08 15.65 -4.31
C GLU A 125 8.09 15.44 -3.17
N GLU A 126 8.27 16.46 -2.34
CA GLU A 126 9.25 16.49 -1.23
C GLU A 126 10.75 16.36 -1.64
N VAL A 127 11.04 15.94 -2.88
CA VAL A 127 12.40 15.80 -3.44
C VAL A 127 12.78 16.94 -4.41
N LYS A 128 11.80 17.76 -4.81
CA LYS A 128 12.01 18.97 -5.61
C LYS A 128 12.61 20.10 -4.78
N ASN A 129 13.48 20.89 -5.40
CA ASN A 129 14.04 22.10 -4.83
C ASN A 129 13.09 23.31 -4.97
N ALA A 130 13.54 24.50 -4.56
CA ALA A 130 12.76 25.74 -4.63
C ALA A 130 12.27 26.08 -6.05
N CYS A 131 12.99 25.65 -7.09
CA CYS A 131 12.60 25.80 -8.48
C CYS A 131 11.60 24.74 -8.97
N GLY A 132 11.10 23.86 -8.11
CA GLY A 132 10.24 22.74 -8.50
C GLY A 132 10.95 21.71 -9.38
N SER A 133 12.28 21.75 -9.43
CA SER A 133 13.14 20.87 -10.20
C SER A 133 13.97 20.00 -9.27
N CYS A 134 14.61 18.98 -9.80
CA CYS A 134 15.36 18.04 -8.98
C CYS A 134 16.82 18.44 -8.80
N GLY A 135 17.39 18.02 -7.67
CA GLY A 135 18.76 18.35 -7.28
C GLY A 135 18.87 19.70 -6.59
N SER A 136 20.09 20.21 -6.43
CA SER A 136 20.32 21.51 -5.81
C SER A 136 19.76 22.65 -6.67
N VAL A 137 19.39 23.76 -6.02
CA VAL A 137 19.07 24.99 -6.75
C VAL A 137 20.31 25.43 -7.55
N PRO A 138 20.16 25.86 -8.81
CA PRO A 138 21.25 26.46 -9.57
C PRO A 138 21.80 27.71 -8.88
N ALA A 139 23.08 28.02 -9.11
CA ALA A 139 23.64 29.31 -8.71
C ALA A 139 23.14 30.42 -9.64
N GLU A 140 23.04 31.63 -9.10
CA GLU A 140 22.74 32.82 -9.89
C GLU A 140 23.81 33.07 -10.95
N VAL A 141 23.35 33.44 -12.14
CA VAL A 141 24.16 33.89 -13.26
C VAL A 141 23.52 35.17 -13.75
N CYS A 142 24.31 36.14 -14.23
CA CYS A 142 23.69 37.30 -14.84
C CYS A 142 23.15 36.99 -16.25
N ASP A 143 21.91 36.55 -16.30
CA ASP A 143 21.16 36.34 -17.53
C ASP A 143 19.75 36.98 -17.49
N GLY A 144 19.44 37.72 -16.43
CA GLY A 144 18.15 38.38 -16.22
C GLY A 144 17.05 37.41 -15.76
N ARG A 145 17.41 36.22 -15.27
CA ARG A 145 16.49 35.22 -14.71
C ARG A 145 16.85 34.99 -13.25
N ASP A 146 15.85 34.56 -12.49
CA ASP A 146 16.02 34.04 -11.14
C ASP A 146 16.38 32.55 -11.28
N ASN A 147 17.68 32.23 -11.25
CA ASN A 147 18.17 30.87 -11.49
C ASN A 147 18.04 30.00 -10.24
N ASN A 148 18.13 30.59 -9.05
CA ASN A 148 18.08 29.91 -7.76
C ASN A 148 16.65 29.84 -7.17
N CYS A 149 15.70 30.55 -7.79
CA CYS A 149 14.29 30.65 -7.43
C CYS A 149 14.02 31.20 -6.03
N ASP A 150 14.83 32.17 -5.59
CA ASP A 150 14.68 32.86 -4.30
C ASP A 150 13.77 34.11 -4.36
N GLY A 151 13.31 34.46 -5.57
CA GLY A 151 12.45 35.61 -5.83
C GLY A 151 13.20 36.89 -6.23
N GLN A 152 14.53 36.84 -6.36
CA GLN A 152 15.36 37.95 -6.81
C GLN A 152 16.08 37.61 -8.12
N ILE A 153 16.24 38.61 -8.98
CA ILE A 153 16.91 38.44 -10.28
C ILE A 153 18.37 38.88 -10.15
N ASP A 154 19.30 38.00 -10.55
CA ASP A 154 20.74 38.25 -10.61
C ASP A 154 21.32 38.75 -9.27
N GLU A 155 20.87 38.20 -8.14
CA GLU A 155 21.46 38.49 -6.82
C GLU A 155 22.90 37.97 -6.74
N GLY A 156 23.77 38.67 -6.00
CA GLY A 156 25.13 38.19 -5.70
C GLY A 156 26.09 38.23 -6.88
N VAL A 157 25.59 38.44 -8.10
CA VAL A 157 26.35 38.53 -9.36
C VAL A 157 26.39 39.94 -9.95
N LYS A 158 25.66 40.89 -9.37
CA LYS A 158 25.70 42.33 -9.73
C LYS A 158 26.96 43.01 -9.19
N ASN A 159 27.47 43.97 -9.95
CA ASN A 159 28.56 44.85 -9.55
C ASN A 159 28.07 45.99 -8.64
N ALA A 160 28.98 46.90 -8.26
CA ALA A 160 28.68 48.05 -7.39
C ALA A 160 27.56 48.94 -7.94
N CYS A 161 27.43 49.06 -9.27
CA CYS A 161 26.35 49.78 -9.94
C CYS A 161 25.01 49.03 -9.97
N GLY A 162 24.90 47.85 -9.34
CA GLY A 162 23.71 47.02 -9.38
C GLY A 162 23.40 46.44 -10.76
N ARG A 163 24.38 46.43 -11.66
CA ARG A 163 24.29 45.87 -13.02
C ARG A 163 25.26 44.72 -13.19
N CYS A 164 25.12 44.02 -14.28
CA CYS A 164 26.00 42.90 -14.57
C CYS A 164 27.26 43.32 -15.31
N GLY A 165 28.32 42.54 -15.10
CA GLY A 165 29.63 42.76 -15.68
C GLY A 165 30.52 43.66 -14.81
N ALA A 166 31.66 44.05 -15.36
CA ALA A 166 32.54 45.00 -14.68
C ALA A 166 31.85 46.35 -14.49
N VAL A 167 32.23 47.07 -13.45
CA VAL A 167 31.87 48.49 -13.34
C VAL A 167 32.45 49.25 -14.54
N PRO A 168 31.70 50.18 -15.15
CA PRO A 168 32.24 51.08 -16.17
C PRO A 168 33.46 51.85 -15.66
N ALA A 169 34.32 52.32 -16.57
CA ALA A 169 35.39 53.23 -16.17
C ALA A 169 34.86 54.66 -16.10
N GLU A 170 35.43 55.47 -15.21
CA GLU A 170 35.10 56.88 -15.09
C GLU A 170 35.32 57.68 -16.39
N VAL A 171 34.40 58.62 -16.62
CA VAL A 171 34.46 59.60 -17.70
C VAL A 171 34.05 60.97 -17.16
N CYS A 172 34.61 62.05 -17.70
CA CYS A 172 34.34 63.43 -17.24
C CYS A 172 32.96 63.94 -17.69
N ASP A 173 31.89 63.31 -17.21
CA ASP A 173 30.51 63.68 -17.50
C ASP A 173 29.74 64.13 -16.25
N GLY A 174 30.40 64.17 -15.09
CA GLY A 174 29.82 64.57 -13.81
C GLY A 174 28.89 63.50 -13.22
N ALA A 175 28.98 62.27 -13.71
CA ALA A 175 28.35 61.09 -13.10
C ALA A 175 29.41 60.19 -12.44
N ASP A 176 28.98 59.45 -11.42
CA ASP A 176 29.71 58.33 -10.83
C ASP A 176 29.44 57.10 -11.70
N ASN A 177 30.36 56.81 -12.62
CA ASN A 177 30.18 55.80 -13.66
C ASN A 177 30.55 54.40 -13.18
N ASP A 178 31.49 54.29 -12.24
CA ASP A 178 31.99 53.06 -11.65
C ASP A 178 31.29 52.70 -10.32
N CYS A 179 30.50 53.63 -9.79
CA CYS A 179 29.66 53.50 -8.61
C CYS A 179 30.46 53.27 -7.31
N ASP A 180 31.64 53.87 -7.19
CA ASP A 180 32.46 53.85 -5.97
C ASP A 180 32.04 54.94 -4.94
N GLY A 181 31.14 55.85 -5.32
CA GLY A 181 30.64 56.94 -4.49
C GLY A 181 31.38 58.27 -4.67
N GLN A 182 32.34 58.36 -5.59
CA GLN A 182 33.03 59.57 -6.00
C GLN A 182 32.62 59.95 -7.43
N ILE A 183 32.84 61.21 -7.81
CA ILE A 183 32.50 61.71 -9.15
C ILE A 183 33.80 62.09 -9.86
N ASP A 184 33.97 61.59 -11.07
CA ASP A 184 35.05 61.93 -12.00
C ASP A 184 36.47 61.73 -11.41
N GLU A 185 36.68 60.72 -10.55
CA GLU A 185 37.97 60.43 -9.90
C GLU A 185 38.90 59.55 -10.76
N GLY A 186 40.20 59.53 -10.41
CA GLY A 186 41.21 58.77 -11.18
C GLY A 186 41.47 59.28 -12.61
N ILE A 187 40.66 60.21 -13.11
CA ILE A 187 40.74 60.83 -14.42
C ILE A 187 41.03 62.33 -14.30
N ASN A 188 41.78 62.88 -15.25
CA ASN A 188 42.18 64.28 -15.20
C ASN A 188 41.18 65.13 -15.99
N CYS A 189 40.07 65.47 -15.34
CA CYS A 189 39.03 66.29 -15.97
C CYS A 189 39.50 67.72 -16.13
N ARG A 190 39.73 68.11 -17.39
CA ARG A 190 39.93 69.51 -17.70
C ARG A 190 38.64 70.26 -17.36
N PRO A 191 38.72 71.38 -16.63
CA PRO A 191 37.54 72.19 -16.37
C PRO A 191 36.92 72.53 -17.72
N ARG A 192 35.63 72.21 -17.86
CA ARG A 192 34.78 72.72 -18.94
C ARG A 192 35.07 74.22 -18.99
N PRO A 193 35.53 74.78 -20.12
CA PRO A 193 35.93 76.18 -20.16
C PRO A 193 34.77 76.97 -19.61
N GLU A 194 35.01 77.66 -18.50
CA GLU A 194 34.06 78.59 -17.92
C GLU A 194 33.51 79.39 -19.09
N CYS A 195 32.20 79.32 -19.36
CA CYS A 195 31.58 80.33 -20.21
C CYS A 195 31.99 81.65 -19.57
N PRO A 196 32.83 82.48 -20.22
CA PRO A 196 33.35 83.65 -19.58
C PRO A 196 32.17 84.50 -19.13
N ALA A 197 32.12 84.76 -17.84
CA ALA A 197 31.22 85.75 -17.29
C ALA A 197 31.52 87.09 -17.99
N SER A 198 30.47 87.69 -18.53
CA SER A 198 30.44 88.98 -19.23
C SER A 198 31.05 89.01 -20.64
N CYS A 199 30.20 89.35 -21.61
CA CYS A 199 30.36 90.55 -22.43
C CYS A 199 28.95 91.10 -22.71
N ASP A 200 28.78 92.41 -22.47
CA ASP A 200 27.61 93.25 -22.76
C ASP A 200 26.99 93.06 -24.17
#